data_AF-W6PYQ1-F1
#
_entry.id   AF-W6PYQ1-F1
#
_cell.length_a   1.000
_cell.length_b   1.000
_cell.length_c   1.000
_cell.angle_alpha   90.00
_cell.angle_beta   90.00
_cell.angle_gamma   90.00
#
_symmetry.space_group_name_H-M   'P 1'
#
loop_
_entity.id
_entity.type
_entity.pdbx_description
1 polymer ?
#
loop_
_entity_poly.entity_id
_entity_poly.type
_entity_poly.pdbx_seq_one_letter_code
_entity_poly.pdbx_strand_id
1 'polypeptide(L)'
;MAGLLDLPAELILAIGDYLQMGTRQIPLPFHELGDAYRYAIERDPPPSSKSLHSFLLATCRLNSLLQPLFYRDIFVRRYGHVGAPSPLQQLNRSLEKDPGLQEHIISAIIPCDDSIYDIHHFFWFSNIRDLTIHKFSDWEPLEFPNNSHIGTSPVECLKLIDCGAHEGALAAVLSWPASLKTLHYDAEQGEWEGHIGDEPAKTWTCAAFVRTLQPQKTTLVELTMTRPPLVHEGLGNGPRIDLSEFMALRILRIYHVFLCGWDAPHGVWKGLPHSLEVLEIFYDDTELTEFLSETDNLEHDNFMLDLIQHKRVHLPYLHTVNIYSTETVPNSETEEDVLEGSWRLAPSLLAREAKSAGVKLKVWLGYGDNQDFEKPTFSSH
;
A
#
# COMPACT_ATOMS: atom_id res chain seq x y z
N MET A 1 -47.56 8.32 -10.09
CA MET A 1 -46.10 8.05 -10.06
C MET A 1 -45.67 8.13 -8.62
N ALA A 2 -45.09 7.06 -8.05
CA ALA A 2 -44.53 7.13 -6.71
C ALA A 2 -43.25 7.96 -6.75
N GLY A 3 -43.13 8.98 -5.90
CA GLY A 3 -41.91 9.76 -5.79
C GLY A 3 -40.81 8.94 -5.12
N LEU A 4 -39.55 9.24 -5.42
CA LEU A 4 -38.38 8.65 -4.74
C LEU A 4 -38.46 8.82 -3.21
N LEU A 5 -39.05 9.94 -2.77
CA LEU A 5 -39.28 10.25 -1.36
C LEU A 5 -40.41 9.43 -0.73
N ASP A 6 -41.24 8.75 -1.51
CA ASP A 6 -42.32 7.90 -1.00
C ASP A 6 -41.83 6.46 -0.75
N LEU A 7 -40.58 6.15 -1.13
CA LEU A 7 -40.00 4.84 -0.91
C LEU A 7 -39.73 4.58 0.59
N PRO A 8 -39.84 3.32 1.05
CA PRO A 8 -39.34 2.88 2.35
C PRO A 8 -37.85 3.18 2.53
N ALA A 9 -37.41 3.38 3.77
CA ALA A 9 -36.02 3.73 4.08
C ALA A 9 -35.04 2.64 3.60
N GLU A 10 -35.44 1.37 3.68
CA GLU A 10 -34.66 0.21 3.27
C GLU A 10 -34.35 0.23 1.77
N LEU A 11 -35.30 0.67 0.94
CA LEU A 11 -35.10 0.80 -0.51
C LEU A 11 -34.21 2.00 -0.84
N ILE A 12 -34.33 3.09 -0.09
CA ILE A 12 -33.46 4.27 -0.25
C ILE A 12 -32.01 3.92 0.11
N LEU A 13 -31.80 3.17 1.20
CA LEU A 13 -30.48 2.68 1.61
C LEU A 13 -29.89 1.72 0.57
N ALA A 14 -30.69 0.79 0.05
CA ALA A 14 -30.24 -0.13 -1.02
C ALA A 14 -29.84 0.61 -2.31
N ILE A 15 -30.52 1.71 -2.66
CA ILE A 15 -30.11 2.58 -3.78
C ILE A 15 -28.79 3.28 -3.45
N GLY A 16 -28.63 3.80 -2.22
CA GLY A 16 -27.39 4.41 -1.74
C GLY A 16 -26.20 3.45 -1.82
N ASP A 17 -26.38 2.23 -1.30
CA ASP A 17 -25.37 1.16 -1.36
C ASP A 17 -25.02 0.81 -2.82
N TYR A 18 -26.03 0.68 -3.70
CA TYR A 18 -25.78 0.40 -5.11
C TYR A 18 -24.97 1.51 -5.80
N LEU A 19 -25.26 2.78 -5.49
CA LEU A 19 -24.51 3.92 -6.02
C LEU A 19 -23.07 3.96 -5.48
N GLN A 20 -22.81 3.45 -4.26
CA GLN A 20 -21.47 3.26 -3.71
C GLN A 20 -20.74 2.07 -4.36
N MET A 21 -21.45 0.98 -4.68
CA MET A 21 -20.89 -0.25 -5.29
C MET A 21 -20.47 -0.09 -6.76
N GLY A 22 -20.64 1.08 -7.37
CA GLY A 22 -20.43 1.35 -8.80
C GLY A 22 -19.01 1.12 -9.35
N THR A 23 -18.05 0.71 -8.52
CA THR A 23 -16.71 0.33 -8.98
C THR A 23 -16.30 -0.99 -8.34
N ARG A 24 -16.67 -2.12 -8.98
CA ARG A 24 -15.91 -3.36 -8.83
C ARG A 24 -14.52 -3.08 -9.38
N GLN A 25 -13.61 -2.65 -8.52
CA GLN A 25 -12.20 -2.49 -8.90
C GLN A 25 -11.67 -3.87 -9.26
N ILE A 26 -11.14 -3.99 -10.46
CA ILE A 26 -10.32 -5.15 -10.84
C ILE A 26 -9.17 -5.19 -9.82
N PRO A 27 -8.86 -6.36 -9.21
CA PRO A 27 -7.75 -6.44 -8.27
C PRO A 27 -6.47 -6.00 -8.97
N LEU A 28 -5.93 -4.85 -8.57
CA LEU A 28 -4.67 -4.34 -9.09
C LEU A 28 -3.51 -5.21 -8.56
N PRO A 29 -2.45 -5.44 -9.35
CA PRO A 29 -1.20 -5.95 -8.86
C PRO A 29 -0.68 -5.09 -7.70
N PHE A 30 0.00 -5.69 -6.73
CA PHE A 30 0.39 -4.96 -5.53
C PHE A 30 1.38 -3.81 -5.80
N HIS A 31 2.20 -3.95 -6.84
CA HIS A 31 3.18 -2.92 -7.24
C HIS A 31 2.53 -1.68 -7.88
N GLU A 32 1.27 -1.78 -8.29
CA GLU A 32 0.51 -0.62 -8.79
C GLU A 32 -0.28 0.09 -7.68
N LEU A 33 -0.36 -0.50 -6.47
CA LEU A 33 -1.22 0.03 -5.41
C LEU A 33 -0.79 1.43 -4.95
N GLY A 34 0.52 1.66 -4.78
CA GLY A 34 1.05 2.97 -4.37
C GLY A 34 0.64 4.07 -5.35
N ASP A 35 0.89 3.84 -6.63
CA ASP A 35 0.53 4.76 -7.71
C ASP A 35 -0.98 4.96 -7.83
N ALA A 36 -1.78 3.90 -7.67
CA ALA A 36 -3.24 3.99 -7.67
C ALA A 36 -3.77 4.86 -6.51
N TYR A 37 -3.20 4.73 -5.31
CA TYR A 37 -3.54 5.61 -4.19
C TYR A 37 -3.11 7.05 -4.44
N ARG A 38 -1.87 7.28 -4.92
CA ARG A 38 -1.37 8.62 -5.27
C ARG A 38 -2.28 9.28 -6.30
N TYR A 39 -2.59 8.57 -7.38
CA TYR A 39 -3.49 9.04 -8.43
C TYR A 39 -4.88 9.37 -7.89
N ALA A 40 -5.44 8.49 -7.04
CA ALA A 40 -6.74 8.73 -6.43
C ALA A 40 -6.73 10.03 -5.63
N ILE A 41 -5.75 10.21 -4.73
CA ILE A 41 -5.63 11.35 -3.79
C ILE A 41 -5.38 12.69 -4.50
N GLU A 42 -4.63 12.66 -5.59
CA GLU A 42 -4.31 13.85 -6.39
C GLU A 42 -5.41 14.25 -7.37
N ARG A 43 -6.35 13.36 -7.68
CA ARG A 43 -7.40 13.59 -8.68
C ARG A 43 -8.82 13.67 -8.10
N ASP A 44 -9.75 14.03 -8.98
CA ASP A 44 -11.18 14.07 -8.68
C ASP A 44 -11.71 12.66 -8.33
N PRO A 45 -12.58 12.54 -7.31
CA PRO A 45 -13.20 11.29 -6.90
C PRO A 45 -14.15 10.82 -8.01
N PRO A 46 -14.43 9.51 -8.04
CA PRO A 46 -15.26 8.91 -9.07
C PRO A 46 -16.65 9.57 -9.13
N PRO A 47 -17.29 9.62 -10.31
CA PRO A 47 -18.61 10.25 -10.53
C PRO A 47 -19.73 9.77 -9.59
N SER A 48 -19.61 8.56 -9.04
CA SER A 48 -20.51 7.99 -8.03
C SER A 48 -20.59 8.85 -6.76
N SER A 49 -19.46 9.38 -6.29
CA SER A 49 -19.39 10.27 -5.12
C SER A 49 -20.14 11.60 -5.35
N LYS A 50 -20.05 12.17 -6.56
CA LYS A 50 -20.78 13.39 -6.97
C LYS A 50 -22.29 13.16 -7.01
N SER A 51 -22.71 11.97 -7.45
CA SER A 51 -24.12 11.57 -7.53
C SER A 51 -24.75 11.39 -6.14
N LEU A 52 -24.03 10.77 -5.20
CA LEU A 52 -24.48 10.62 -3.81
C LEU A 52 -24.57 11.95 -3.07
N HIS A 53 -23.62 12.86 -3.27
CA HIS A 53 -23.67 14.18 -2.67
C HIS A 53 -24.91 14.98 -3.12
N SER A 54 -25.28 14.85 -4.39
CA SER A 54 -26.50 15.46 -4.93
C SER A 54 -27.78 14.87 -4.31
N PHE A 55 -27.78 13.58 -3.98
CA PHE A 55 -28.88 12.91 -3.28
C PHE A 55 -29.06 13.37 -1.83
N LEU A 56 -27.96 13.62 -1.11
CA LEU A 56 -27.99 14.13 0.26
C LEU A 56 -28.61 15.52 0.36
N LEU A 57 -28.30 16.39 -0.61
CA LEU A 57 -28.78 17.78 -0.65
C LEU A 57 -30.25 17.90 -1.07
N ALA A 58 -30.88 16.81 -1.54
CA ALA A 58 -32.24 16.86 -2.06
C ALA A 58 -33.29 17.07 -0.96
N THR A 59 -33.18 16.40 0.21
CA THR A 59 -34.12 16.58 1.33
C THR A 59 -33.51 16.26 2.71
N CYS A 60 -34.10 16.81 3.78
CA CYS A 60 -33.70 16.48 5.16
C CYS A 60 -33.84 14.98 5.50
N ARG A 61 -34.86 14.31 4.94
CA ARG A 61 -35.07 12.87 5.16
C ARG A 61 -33.96 12.04 4.52
N LEU A 62 -33.58 12.36 3.28
CA LEU A 62 -32.49 11.67 2.59
C LEU A 62 -31.16 11.94 3.27
N ASN A 63 -30.91 13.18 3.71
CA ASN A 63 -29.73 13.51 4.49
C ASN A 63 -29.64 12.63 5.76
N SER A 64 -30.70 12.60 6.57
CA SER A 64 -30.69 11.82 7.83
C SER A 64 -30.48 10.32 7.62
N LEU A 65 -30.96 9.76 6.50
CA LEU A 65 -30.84 8.33 6.20
C LEU A 65 -29.48 7.97 5.60
N LEU A 66 -28.92 8.82 4.73
CA LEU A 66 -27.72 8.53 3.96
C LEU A 66 -26.45 9.12 4.58
N GLN A 67 -26.56 10.02 5.56
CA GLN A 67 -25.41 10.60 6.26
C GLN A 67 -24.46 9.53 6.84
N PRO A 68 -24.93 8.46 7.51
CA PRO A 68 -24.04 7.39 7.98
C PRO A 68 -23.28 6.70 6.83
N LEU A 69 -23.94 6.49 5.68
CA LEU A 69 -23.31 5.88 4.51
C LEU A 69 -22.27 6.81 3.88
N PHE A 70 -22.52 8.12 3.87
CA PHE A 70 -21.62 9.11 3.28
C PHE A 70 -20.34 9.30 4.09
N TYR A 71 -20.44 9.28 5.42
CA TYR A 71 -19.28 9.41 6.31
C TYR A 71 -18.58 8.08 6.57
N ARG A 72 -19.11 6.95 6.09
CA ARG A 72 -18.52 5.63 6.26
C ARG A 72 -17.11 5.52 5.70
N ASP A 73 -16.95 5.95 4.46
CA ASP A 73 -15.70 5.86 3.70
C ASP A 73 -15.31 7.27 3.28
N ILE A 74 -14.39 7.87 4.05
CA ILE A 74 -13.93 9.22 3.80
C ILE A 74 -12.77 9.20 2.82
N PHE A 75 -12.86 10.07 1.82
CA PHE A 75 -11.77 10.35 0.91
C PHE A 75 -11.53 11.86 0.86
N VAL A 76 -10.37 12.29 1.32
CA VAL A 76 -9.95 13.70 1.33
C VAL A 76 -8.94 13.90 0.22
N ARG A 77 -9.26 14.82 -0.69
CA ARG A 77 -8.32 15.23 -1.74
C ARG A 77 -7.22 16.09 -1.17
N ARG A 78 -6.03 15.92 -1.75
CA ARG A 78 -4.86 16.75 -1.45
C ARG A 78 -5.10 18.22 -1.80
N TYR A 79 -5.54 18.48 -3.04
CA TYR A 79 -5.74 19.84 -3.54
C TYR A 79 -7.23 20.23 -3.57
N GLY A 80 -7.54 21.40 -3.01
CA GLY A 80 -8.84 22.05 -3.12
C GLY A 80 -8.93 22.98 -4.34
N HIS A 81 -10.11 23.55 -4.57
CA HIS A 81 -10.27 24.64 -5.55
C HIS A 81 -9.49 25.88 -5.11
N VAL A 82 -8.89 26.59 -6.09
CA VAL A 82 -8.16 27.84 -5.84
C VAL A 82 -9.07 28.82 -5.07
N GLY A 83 -8.60 29.29 -3.92
CA GLY A 83 -9.32 30.23 -3.06
C GLY A 83 -10.34 29.61 -2.09
N ALA A 84 -10.53 28.28 -2.11
CA ALA A 84 -11.34 27.56 -1.12
C ALA A 84 -10.46 27.04 0.04
N PRO A 85 -11.01 26.85 1.26
CA PRO A 85 -10.32 26.14 2.34
C PRO A 85 -9.90 24.74 1.88
N SER A 86 -8.80 24.20 2.42
CA SER A 86 -8.36 22.86 2.07
C SER A 86 -9.45 21.81 2.39
N PRO A 87 -9.60 20.75 1.59
CA PRO A 87 -10.63 19.72 1.83
C PRO A 87 -10.56 19.13 3.24
N LEU A 88 -9.34 18.93 3.77
CA LEU A 88 -9.12 18.47 5.14
C LEU A 88 -9.68 19.44 6.18
N GLN A 89 -9.44 20.75 6.04
CA GLN A 89 -10.01 21.76 6.94
C GLN A 89 -11.54 21.79 6.88
N GLN A 90 -12.15 21.56 5.71
CA GLN A 90 -13.61 21.50 5.58
C GLN A 90 -14.19 20.28 6.29
N LEU A 91 -13.52 19.13 6.19
CA LEU A 91 -13.88 17.93 6.93
C LEU A 91 -13.77 18.17 8.44
N ASN A 92 -12.64 18.69 8.91
CA ASN A 92 -12.41 18.93 10.34
C ASN A 92 -13.48 19.88 10.91
N ARG A 93 -13.81 20.97 10.21
CA ARG A 93 -14.93 21.87 10.62
C ARG A 93 -16.28 21.15 10.68
N SER A 94 -16.51 20.18 9.81
CA SER A 94 -17.76 19.39 9.82
C SER A 94 -17.82 18.48 11.03
N LEU A 95 -16.70 17.81 11.35
CA LEU A 95 -16.57 16.95 12.53
C LEU A 95 -16.61 17.74 13.84
N GLU A 96 -16.07 18.96 13.86
CA GLU A 96 -16.18 19.87 15.01
C GLU A 96 -17.62 20.32 15.24
N LYS A 97 -18.37 20.60 14.17
CA LYS A 97 -19.76 21.04 14.24
C LYS A 97 -20.71 19.92 14.65
N ASP A 98 -20.43 18.70 14.20
CA ASP A 98 -21.21 17.50 14.52
C ASP A 98 -20.28 16.32 14.85
N PRO A 99 -19.85 16.19 16.13
CA PRO A 99 -18.95 15.12 16.55
C PRO A 99 -19.51 13.71 16.35
N GLY A 100 -20.85 13.55 16.28
CA GLY A 100 -21.50 12.26 16.04
C GLY A 100 -21.12 11.65 14.69
N LEU A 101 -20.69 12.48 13.74
CA LEU A 101 -20.19 12.02 12.44
C LEU A 101 -19.00 11.07 12.55
N GLN A 102 -18.16 11.24 13.57
CA GLN A 102 -16.98 10.41 13.78
C GLN A 102 -17.33 8.93 14.00
N GLU A 103 -18.49 8.66 14.60
CA GLU A 103 -18.97 7.29 14.85
C GLU A 103 -19.32 6.56 13.56
N HIS A 104 -19.55 7.27 12.46
CA HIS A 104 -19.88 6.64 11.18
C HIS A 104 -18.64 6.24 10.38
N ILE A 105 -17.47 6.81 10.67
CA ILE A 105 -16.25 6.65 9.89
C ILE A 105 -15.62 5.27 10.17
N ILE A 106 -15.51 4.45 9.14
CA ILE A 106 -14.90 3.11 9.18
C ILE A 106 -13.59 3.10 8.40
N SER A 107 -13.53 3.83 7.29
CA SER A 107 -12.36 3.96 6.44
C SER A 107 -12.07 5.41 6.12
N ALA A 108 -10.80 5.79 6.08
CA ALA A 108 -10.38 7.14 5.72
C ALA A 108 -9.11 7.13 4.87
N ILE A 109 -9.10 7.96 3.82
CA ILE A 109 -7.93 8.27 3.00
C ILE A 109 -7.64 9.77 3.15
N ILE A 110 -6.53 10.09 3.80
CA ILE A 110 -6.23 11.45 4.27
C ILE A 110 -4.82 11.88 3.81
N PRO A 111 -4.67 13.06 3.19
CA PRO A 111 -3.36 13.66 2.95
C PRO A 111 -2.81 14.21 4.28
N CYS A 112 -1.55 13.88 4.57
CA CYS A 112 -0.79 14.41 5.69
C CYS A 112 -0.03 15.68 5.29
N ASP A 113 0.50 15.69 4.05
CA ASP A 113 1.29 16.73 3.39
C ASP A 113 2.58 17.14 4.12
N ASP A 114 2.49 17.58 5.38
CA ASP A 114 3.60 18.10 6.18
C ASP A 114 3.75 17.39 7.52
N SER A 115 2.66 17.13 8.28
CA SER A 115 2.79 16.56 9.63
C SER A 115 1.60 15.72 10.12
N ILE A 116 1.90 14.64 10.85
CA ILE A 116 0.91 13.76 11.48
C ILE A 116 0.05 14.52 12.50
N TYR A 117 0.54 15.64 13.01
CA TYR A 117 -0.18 16.47 13.97
C TYR A 117 -1.57 16.86 13.46
N ASP A 118 -1.74 17.13 12.17
CA ASP A 118 -3.02 17.59 11.64
C ASP A 118 -4.07 16.47 11.53
N ILE A 119 -3.62 15.21 11.54
CA ILE A 119 -4.46 14.05 11.21
C ILE A 119 -4.43 12.95 12.27
N HIS A 120 -3.61 13.06 13.32
CA HIS A 120 -3.48 12.02 14.34
C HIS A 120 -4.82 11.61 14.96
N HIS A 121 -5.73 12.58 15.17
CA HIS A 121 -7.04 12.33 15.78
C HIS A 121 -7.89 11.27 15.05
N PHE A 122 -7.69 11.06 13.74
CA PHE A 122 -8.37 10.00 12.97
C PHE A 122 -8.07 8.60 13.51
N PHE A 123 -6.89 8.37 14.11
CA PHE A 123 -6.55 7.07 14.72
C PHE A 123 -7.45 6.70 15.88
N TRP A 124 -8.16 7.64 16.50
CA TRP A 124 -8.98 7.37 17.70
C TRP A 124 -10.48 7.51 17.46
N PHE A 125 -10.93 7.54 16.21
CA PHE A 125 -12.35 7.36 15.91
C PHE A 125 -12.78 5.94 16.31
N SER A 126 -13.92 5.81 16.99
CA SER A 126 -14.28 4.55 17.66
C SER A 126 -14.46 3.37 16.70
N ASN A 127 -14.85 3.65 15.45
CA ASN A 127 -15.19 2.65 14.45
C ASN A 127 -14.20 2.58 13.28
N ILE A 128 -13.14 3.40 13.27
CA ILE A 128 -12.13 3.34 12.20
C ILE A 128 -11.41 2.00 12.22
N ARG A 129 -11.23 1.41 11.04
CA ARG A 129 -10.52 0.14 10.83
C ARG A 129 -9.45 0.27 9.76
N ASP A 130 -9.74 1.04 8.72
CA ASP A 130 -8.85 1.25 7.59
C ASP A 130 -8.43 2.73 7.53
N LEU A 131 -7.12 2.98 7.54
CA LEU A 131 -6.58 4.33 7.42
C LEU A 131 -5.47 4.35 6.37
N THR A 132 -5.64 5.20 5.36
CA THR A 132 -4.61 5.51 4.38
C THR A 132 -4.12 6.92 4.62
N ILE A 133 -2.81 7.07 4.79
CA ILE A 133 -2.13 8.34 5.00
C ILE A 133 -1.19 8.56 3.82
N HIS A 134 -1.31 9.71 3.17
CA HIS A 134 -0.44 10.09 2.05
C HIS A 134 0.55 11.17 2.48
N LYS A 135 1.82 11.01 2.10
CA LYS A 135 2.91 11.96 2.42
C LYS A 135 3.11 12.20 3.91
N PHE A 136 3.28 11.12 4.66
CA PHE A 136 3.73 11.21 6.05
C PHE A 136 5.26 11.33 6.08
N SER A 137 5.77 12.51 6.43
CA SER A 137 7.19 12.87 6.34
C SER A 137 7.76 13.47 7.63
N ASP A 138 7.10 13.30 8.78
CA ASP A 138 7.60 13.89 10.04
C ASP A 138 9.01 13.39 10.39
N TRP A 139 9.81 14.32 10.89
CA TRP A 139 11.18 14.07 11.31
C TRP A 139 11.24 13.61 12.77
N GLU A 140 10.42 14.23 13.61
CA GLU A 140 10.36 13.97 15.04
C GLU A 140 9.01 13.35 15.40
N PRO A 141 8.98 12.46 16.41
CA PRO A 141 7.73 11.89 16.86
C PRO A 141 6.82 12.97 17.46
N LEU A 142 5.52 12.83 17.22
CA LEU A 142 4.53 13.64 17.89
C LEU A 142 4.57 13.38 19.41
N GLU A 143 4.91 14.41 20.18
CA GLU A 143 4.96 14.32 21.64
C GLU A 143 3.57 14.43 22.25
N PHE A 144 3.19 13.41 23.02
CA PHE A 144 2.01 13.43 23.88
C PHE A 144 2.45 13.62 25.35
N PRO A 145 1.63 14.26 26.20
CA PRO A 145 1.95 14.44 27.62
C PRO A 145 2.19 13.12 28.36
N ASN A 146 1.64 12.02 27.85
CA ASN A 146 1.84 10.67 28.36
C ASN A 146 1.69 9.63 27.23
N ASN A 147 2.04 8.38 27.54
CA ASN A 147 1.97 7.26 26.60
C ASN A 147 0.62 6.52 26.63
N SER A 148 -0.47 7.14 27.12
CA SER A 148 -1.77 6.45 27.24
C SER A 148 -2.43 6.17 25.89
N HIS A 149 -1.95 6.79 24.83
CA HIS A 149 -2.46 6.68 23.47
C HIS A 149 -1.90 5.43 22.74
N ILE A 150 -0.78 4.88 23.21
CA ILE A 150 -0.11 3.72 22.62
C ILE A 150 -1.00 2.47 22.76
N GLY A 151 -1.17 1.73 21.66
CA GLY A 151 -1.93 0.49 21.63
C GLY A 151 -3.42 0.64 21.92
N THR A 152 -4.00 1.82 21.64
CA THR A 152 -5.43 2.10 21.90
C THR A 152 -6.24 2.35 20.63
N SER A 153 -5.59 2.65 19.51
CA SER A 153 -6.28 2.89 18.25
C SER A 153 -6.92 1.60 17.71
N PRO A 154 -8.18 1.65 17.24
CA PRO A 154 -8.88 0.49 16.67
C PRO A 154 -8.50 0.18 15.22
N VAL A 155 -7.59 0.96 14.61
CA VAL A 155 -7.10 0.73 13.23
C VAL A 155 -6.49 -0.67 13.13
N GLU A 156 -6.93 -1.43 12.14
CA GLU A 156 -6.45 -2.78 11.84
C GLU A 156 -5.66 -2.83 10.52
N CYS A 157 -5.94 -1.90 9.61
CA CYS A 157 -5.32 -1.78 8.30
C CYS A 157 -4.78 -0.35 8.12
N LEU A 158 -3.47 -0.23 7.98
CA LEU A 158 -2.79 1.05 7.80
C LEU A 158 -2.06 1.04 6.46
N LYS A 159 -2.21 2.10 5.68
CA LYS A 159 -1.50 2.30 4.42
C LYS A 159 -0.77 3.63 4.48
N LEU A 160 0.54 3.60 4.45
CA LEU A 160 1.41 4.76 4.45
C LEU A 160 1.95 4.89 3.03
N ILE A 161 1.35 5.80 2.25
CA ILE A 161 1.64 6.01 0.83
C ILE A 161 2.56 7.21 0.69
N ASP A 162 3.62 7.09 -0.11
CA ASP A 162 4.69 8.10 -0.18
C ASP A 162 5.19 8.48 1.24
N CYS A 163 5.62 7.49 2.03
CA CYS A 163 6.00 7.69 3.42
C CYS A 163 7.50 7.98 3.55
N GLY A 164 7.83 9.21 3.95
CA GLY A 164 9.19 9.68 4.23
C GLY A 164 9.49 9.91 5.71
N ALA A 165 8.60 9.52 6.63
CA ALA A 165 8.77 9.79 8.06
C ALA A 165 9.97 9.07 8.68
N HIS A 166 10.71 9.79 9.52
CA HIS A 166 11.90 9.29 10.20
C HIS A 166 11.62 8.16 11.20
N GLU A 167 12.63 7.38 11.58
CA GLU A 167 12.48 6.17 12.41
C GLU A 167 11.68 6.45 13.70
N GLY A 168 11.95 7.57 14.38
CA GLY A 168 11.24 7.98 15.60
C GLY A 168 9.76 8.27 15.35
N ALA A 169 9.46 9.09 14.33
CA ALA A 169 8.09 9.44 13.97
C ALA A 169 7.28 8.22 13.50
N LEU A 170 7.88 7.39 12.65
CA LEU A 170 7.27 6.16 12.16
C LEU A 170 7.02 5.15 13.30
N ALA A 171 7.98 4.98 14.21
CA ALA A 171 7.80 4.13 15.39
C ALA A 171 6.67 4.61 16.30
N ALA A 172 6.51 5.93 16.47
CA ALA A 172 5.41 6.49 17.24
C ALA A 172 4.07 6.10 16.60
N VAL A 173 3.86 6.39 15.30
CA VAL A 173 2.61 6.08 14.60
C VAL A 173 2.28 4.59 14.63
N LEU A 174 3.26 3.72 14.36
CA LEU A 174 3.07 2.26 14.37
C LEU A 174 2.84 1.68 15.77
N SER A 175 3.06 2.46 16.83
CA SER A 175 2.74 2.07 18.20
C SER A 175 1.29 2.40 18.61
N TRP A 176 0.57 3.24 17.86
CA TRP A 176 -0.79 3.66 18.23
C TRP A 176 -1.85 2.57 18.06
N PRO A 177 -1.87 1.77 16.98
CA PRO A 177 -2.81 0.67 16.81
C PRO A 177 -2.68 -0.39 17.91
N ALA A 178 -3.81 -0.85 18.44
CA ALA A 178 -3.86 -1.92 19.43
C ALA A 178 -3.47 -3.29 18.83
N SER A 179 -3.84 -3.53 17.56
CA SER A 179 -3.57 -4.78 16.87
C SER A 179 -3.60 -4.58 15.36
N LEU A 180 -2.54 -4.00 14.80
CA LEU A 180 -2.42 -3.81 13.36
C LEU A 180 -2.27 -5.18 12.69
N LYS A 181 -3.14 -5.48 11.71
CA LYS A 181 -3.17 -6.74 10.96
C LYS A 181 -2.57 -6.59 9.57
N THR A 182 -2.79 -5.45 8.93
CA THR A 182 -2.31 -5.17 7.57
C THR A 182 -1.57 -3.85 7.53
N LEU A 183 -0.37 -3.86 6.94
CA LEU A 183 0.41 -2.66 6.66
C LEU A 183 0.78 -2.62 5.18
N HIS A 184 0.48 -1.51 4.51
CA HIS A 184 1.13 -1.14 3.25
C HIS A 184 2.08 0.03 3.55
N TYR A 185 3.37 -0.19 3.36
CA TYR A 185 4.41 0.82 3.49
C TYR A 185 5.01 1.11 2.11
N ASP A 186 4.69 2.26 1.55
CA ASP A 186 5.28 2.77 0.31
C ASP A 186 6.38 3.77 0.66
N ALA A 187 7.64 3.36 0.53
CA ALA A 187 8.78 4.10 1.05
C ALA A 187 9.17 5.27 0.12
N GLU A 188 9.13 6.51 0.62
CA GLU A 188 9.63 7.71 -0.08
C GLU A 188 10.95 8.18 0.58
N GLN A 189 12.01 8.33 -0.21
CA GLN A 189 13.34 8.67 0.30
C GLN A 189 13.73 10.15 0.14
N GLY A 190 12.98 10.94 -0.64
CA GLY A 190 13.36 12.33 -0.93
C GLY A 190 13.59 13.18 0.33
N GLU A 191 12.91 12.86 1.43
CA GLU A 191 13.05 13.53 2.72
C GLU A 191 14.26 13.02 3.55
N TRP A 192 14.81 11.85 3.22
CA TRP A 192 15.92 11.19 3.93
C TRP A 192 17.31 11.48 3.32
N GLU A 193 17.38 12.08 2.13
CA GLU A 193 18.64 12.37 1.41
C GLU A 193 19.23 13.77 1.73
N GLY A 194 18.65 14.51 2.67
CA GLY A 194 19.13 15.84 3.07
C GLY A 194 20.28 15.83 4.07
N HIS A 195 21.33 16.60 3.83
CA HIS A 195 22.33 16.90 4.87
C HIS A 195 21.71 17.78 5.98
N ILE A 196 21.89 17.39 7.26
CA ILE A 196 21.62 18.26 8.40
C ILE A 196 22.88 19.09 8.65
N GLY A 197 23.05 20.20 7.93
CA GLY A 197 24.28 20.98 8.04
C GLY A 197 25.52 20.13 7.74
N ASP A 198 26.38 19.89 8.73
CA ASP A 198 27.59 19.06 8.61
C ASP A 198 27.37 17.58 9.04
N GLU A 199 26.19 17.19 9.53
CA GLU A 199 25.91 15.81 9.95
C GLU A 199 25.19 15.01 8.84
N PRO A 200 25.64 13.77 8.55
CA PRO A 200 24.96 12.92 7.58
C PRO A 200 23.58 12.54 8.14
N ALA A 201 22.52 12.71 7.34
CA ALA A 201 21.21 12.17 7.68
C ALA A 201 21.32 10.67 7.94
N LYS A 202 20.62 10.21 8.98
CA LYS A 202 20.47 8.78 9.24
C LYS A 202 19.65 8.21 8.09
N THR A 203 20.30 7.51 7.17
CA THR A 203 19.64 6.93 6.01
C THR A 203 18.55 5.94 6.43
N TRP A 204 17.46 5.91 5.67
CA TRP A 204 16.44 4.88 5.82
C TRP A 204 17.05 3.50 5.55
N THR A 205 16.67 2.49 6.35
CA THR A 205 17.10 1.09 6.15
C THR A 205 15.96 0.12 6.50
N CYS A 206 15.96 -1.07 5.88
CA CYS A 206 15.07 -2.16 6.25
C CYS A 206 15.14 -2.50 7.75
N ALA A 207 16.34 -2.46 8.35
CA ALA A 207 16.52 -2.70 9.78
C ALA A 207 15.86 -1.63 10.66
N ALA A 208 15.94 -0.35 10.25
CA ALA A 208 15.25 0.74 10.95
C ALA A 208 13.73 0.57 10.87
N PHE A 209 13.22 0.29 9.67
CA PHE A 209 11.80 -0.01 9.46
C PHE A 209 11.32 -1.18 10.35
N VAL A 210 12.04 -2.29 10.37
CA VAL A 210 11.71 -3.46 11.22
C VAL A 210 11.69 -3.11 12.72
N ARG A 211 12.56 -2.22 13.19
CA ARG A 211 12.52 -1.74 14.58
C ARG A 211 11.24 -0.94 14.87
N THR A 212 10.78 -0.13 13.92
CA THR A 212 9.51 0.60 14.08
C THR A 212 8.29 -0.31 14.15
N LEU A 213 8.36 -1.52 13.56
CA LEU A 213 7.28 -2.50 13.56
C LEU A 213 7.17 -3.36 14.82
N GLN A 214 8.13 -3.29 15.74
CA GLN A 214 8.16 -4.16 16.93
C GLN A 214 6.86 -4.17 17.76
N PRO A 215 6.13 -3.06 17.94
CA PRO A 215 4.84 -3.08 18.64
C PRO A 215 3.81 -4.04 18.01
N GLN A 216 3.88 -4.27 16.71
CA GLN A 216 2.91 -5.06 15.93
C GLN A 216 3.41 -6.46 15.59
N LYS A 217 4.57 -6.87 16.14
CA LYS A 217 5.25 -8.15 15.84
C LYS A 217 4.36 -9.40 15.98
N THR A 218 3.39 -9.36 16.89
CA THR A 218 2.51 -10.51 17.19
C THR A 218 1.17 -10.46 16.47
N THR A 219 0.83 -9.34 15.82
CA THR A 219 -0.50 -9.10 15.24
C THR A 219 -0.46 -8.92 13.73
N LEU A 220 0.66 -8.48 13.16
CA LEU A 220 0.79 -8.21 11.74
C LEU A 220 0.69 -9.51 10.92
N VAL A 221 -0.33 -9.61 10.07
CA VAL A 221 -0.64 -10.78 9.23
C VAL A 221 -0.22 -10.54 7.77
N GLU A 222 -0.31 -9.31 7.31
CA GLU A 222 0.01 -8.92 5.94
C GLU A 222 0.88 -7.67 5.90
N LEU A 223 1.97 -7.75 5.13
CA LEU A 223 2.88 -6.63 4.88
C LEU A 223 3.06 -6.46 3.38
N THR A 224 2.79 -5.25 2.90
CA THR A 224 3.09 -4.81 1.54
C THR A 224 4.14 -3.70 1.60
N MET A 225 5.27 -3.89 0.92
CA MET A 225 6.35 -2.91 0.82
C MET A 225 6.61 -2.55 -0.64
N THR A 226 6.43 -1.27 -0.96
CA THR A 226 6.61 -0.71 -2.30
C THR A 226 7.47 0.55 -2.22
N ARG A 227 7.85 1.11 -3.37
CA ARG A 227 8.41 2.46 -3.47
C ARG A 227 7.94 3.16 -4.75
N PRO A 228 7.91 4.50 -4.77
CA PRO A 228 7.67 5.26 -5.99
C PRO A 228 8.71 4.97 -7.08
N PRO A 229 8.33 4.97 -8.37
CA PRO A 229 9.26 4.72 -9.47
C PRO A 229 10.36 5.78 -9.60
N LEU A 230 11.63 5.36 -9.70
CA LEU A 230 12.76 6.09 -10.29
C LEU A 230 13.08 7.51 -9.75
N VAL A 231 12.65 7.90 -8.55
CA VAL A 231 12.97 9.25 -8.01
C VAL A 231 14.21 9.27 -7.10
N HIS A 232 14.67 8.14 -6.52
CA HIS A 232 15.74 8.18 -5.49
C HIS A 232 16.73 7.00 -5.55
N GLU A 233 18.01 7.33 -5.78
CA GLU A 233 19.18 6.46 -5.70
C GLU A 233 19.57 6.21 -4.22
N GLY A 234 18.81 5.40 -3.47
CA GLY A 234 19.28 5.04 -2.13
C GLY A 234 18.43 4.09 -1.28
N LEU A 235 17.20 3.74 -1.70
CA LEU A 235 16.38 2.72 -1.04
C LEU A 235 16.98 1.30 -1.13
N GLY A 236 18.10 1.14 -1.83
CA GLY A 236 18.94 -0.06 -1.83
C GLY A 236 20.05 -0.07 -0.78
N ASN A 237 20.33 1.03 -0.08
CA ASN A 237 21.56 1.21 0.72
C ASN A 237 21.60 0.48 2.07
N GLY A 238 20.83 -0.60 2.22
CA GLY A 238 20.63 -1.28 3.49
C GLY A 238 20.75 -2.80 3.39
N PRO A 239 20.94 -3.48 4.54
CA PRO A 239 20.85 -4.93 4.60
C PRO A 239 19.46 -5.39 4.17
N ARG A 240 19.34 -6.66 3.76
CA ARG A 240 18.05 -7.28 3.48
C ARG A 240 17.10 -7.17 4.67
N ILE A 241 15.79 -7.16 4.41
CA ILE A 241 14.79 -7.14 5.49
C ILE A 241 14.83 -8.43 6.34
N ASP A 242 14.72 -8.27 7.66
CA ASP A 242 14.58 -9.39 8.60
C ASP A 242 13.23 -9.31 9.32
N LEU A 243 12.32 -10.20 8.92
CA LEU A 243 10.99 -10.43 9.45
C LEU A 243 10.89 -11.78 10.17
N SER A 244 12.02 -12.45 10.46
CA SER A 244 12.05 -13.81 11.01
C SER A 244 11.27 -13.95 12.31
N GLU A 245 11.16 -12.87 13.09
CA GLU A 245 10.47 -12.84 14.37
C GLU A 245 8.94 -12.57 14.27
N PHE A 246 8.41 -12.25 13.08
CA PHE A 246 7.00 -11.88 12.86
C PHE A 246 6.15 -13.12 12.59
N MET A 247 5.93 -13.93 13.63
CA MET A 247 5.29 -15.25 13.52
C MET A 247 3.80 -15.24 13.13
N ALA A 248 3.16 -14.07 13.15
CA ALA A 248 1.78 -13.91 12.67
C ALA A 248 1.72 -13.60 11.17
N LEU A 249 2.84 -13.20 10.55
CA LEU A 249 2.90 -12.75 9.17
C LEU A 249 2.75 -13.94 8.22
N ARG A 250 1.71 -13.91 7.40
CA ARG A 250 1.35 -14.97 6.45
C ARG A 250 1.51 -14.53 5.00
N ILE A 251 1.37 -13.24 4.73
CA ILE A 251 1.41 -12.66 3.39
C ILE A 251 2.46 -11.56 3.37
N LEU A 252 3.45 -11.71 2.49
CA LEU A 252 4.45 -10.69 2.21
C LEU A 252 4.39 -10.32 0.74
N ARG A 253 4.19 -9.03 0.45
CA ARG A 253 4.31 -8.46 -0.88
C ARG A 253 5.39 -7.41 -0.85
N ILE A 254 6.42 -7.54 -1.67
CA ILE A 254 7.64 -6.78 -1.46
C ILE A 254 8.37 -6.54 -2.77
N TYR A 255 8.97 -5.37 -2.92
CA TYR A 255 9.88 -5.11 -4.02
C TYR A 255 11.21 -5.85 -3.79
N HIS A 256 11.81 -6.33 -4.87
CA HIS A 256 13.03 -7.13 -4.84
C HIS A 256 14.15 -6.43 -4.06
N VAL A 257 14.28 -5.11 -4.27
CA VAL A 257 15.29 -4.27 -3.58
C VAL A 257 15.25 -4.38 -2.05
N PHE A 258 14.07 -4.48 -1.43
CA PHE A 258 13.97 -4.60 0.03
C PHE A 258 14.20 -6.02 0.53
N LEU A 259 13.82 -7.00 -0.29
CA LEU A 259 13.92 -8.42 0.04
C LEU A 259 15.37 -8.91 0.03
N CYS A 260 16.16 -8.46 -0.94
CA CYS A 260 17.55 -8.86 -1.11
C CYS A 260 18.54 -7.82 -0.55
N GLY A 261 18.19 -6.52 -0.59
CA GLY A 261 19.08 -5.43 -0.19
C GLY A 261 20.39 -5.44 -0.98
N TRP A 262 21.46 -4.98 -0.35
CA TRP A 262 22.84 -5.10 -0.88
C TRP A 262 23.55 -6.41 -0.55
N ASP A 263 22.90 -7.30 0.20
CA ASP A 263 23.52 -8.57 0.53
C ASP A 263 23.54 -9.51 -0.68
N ALA A 264 24.40 -10.52 -0.65
CA ALA A 264 24.35 -11.60 -1.62
C ALA A 264 22.93 -12.22 -1.65
N PRO A 265 22.39 -12.54 -2.85
CA PRO A 265 21.01 -13.03 -3.01
C PRO A 265 20.74 -14.35 -2.26
N HIS A 266 21.78 -15.08 -1.87
CA HIS A 266 21.64 -16.28 -1.04
C HIS A 266 21.22 -15.96 0.40
N GLY A 267 20.39 -16.82 1.00
CA GLY A 267 20.02 -16.74 2.41
C GLY A 267 18.83 -15.83 2.71
N VAL A 268 18.10 -15.33 1.71
CA VAL A 268 16.88 -14.50 1.89
C VAL A 268 15.88 -15.16 2.83
N TRP A 269 15.74 -16.49 2.73
CA TRP A 269 14.86 -17.28 3.59
C TRP A 269 15.15 -17.15 5.10
N LYS A 270 16.34 -16.70 5.51
CA LYS A 270 16.69 -16.50 6.93
C LYS A 270 15.93 -15.33 7.55
N GLY A 271 15.66 -14.29 6.76
CA GLY A 271 14.89 -13.12 7.19
C GLY A 271 13.39 -13.30 7.01
N LEU A 272 12.91 -14.41 6.46
CA LEU A 272 11.48 -14.64 6.27
C LEU A 272 10.86 -15.37 7.48
N PRO A 273 9.63 -15.02 7.88
CA PRO A 273 8.99 -15.67 9.02
C PRO A 273 8.58 -17.09 8.67
N HIS A 274 8.67 -17.99 9.65
CA HIS A 274 8.33 -19.40 9.47
C HIS A 274 6.85 -19.62 9.09
N SER A 275 5.98 -18.70 9.48
CA SER A 275 4.53 -18.69 9.22
C SER A 275 4.14 -18.26 7.80
N LEU A 276 5.10 -17.86 6.96
CA LEU A 276 4.82 -17.31 5.64
C LEU A 276 4.12 -18.34 4.73
N GLU A 277 3.00 -17.95 4.13
CA GLU A 277 2.17 -18.77 3.24
C GLU A 277 2.24 -18.29 1.79
N VAL A 278 2.28 -16.96 1.62
CA VAL A 278 2.28 -16.28 0.31
C VAL A 278 3.40 -15.26 0.25
N LEU A 279 4.21 -15.36 -0.80
CA LEU A 279 5.24 -14.37 -1.13
C LEU A 279 4.97 -13.81 -2.53
N GLU A 280 4.82 -12.50 -2.63
CA GLU A 280 4.72 -11.77 -3.91
C GLU A 280 5.89 -10.82 -4.05
N ILE A 281 6.61 -10.90 -5.17
CA ILE A 281 7.84 -10.16 -5.41
C ILE A 281 7.69 -9.38 -6.70
N PHE A 282 8.09 -8.10 -6.69
CA PHE A 282 8.18 -7.28 -7.90
C PHE A 282 9.63 -6.86 -8.12
N TYR A 283 10.16 -7.14 -9.31
CA TYR A 283 11.45 -6.64 -9.78
C TYR A 283 11.25 -5.24 -10.35
N ASP A 284 11.53 -4.25 -9.51
CA ASP A 284 11.26 -2.84 -9.77
C ASP A 284 12.47 -2.09 -10.37
N ASP A 285 13.63 -2.74 -10.41
CA ASP A 285 14.89 -2.19 -10.92
C ASP A 285 15.58 -3.22 -11.84
N THR A 286 15.13 -3.24 -13.09
CA THR A 286 15.64 -4.16 -14.11
C THR A 286 17.02 -3.77 -14.64
N GLU A 287 17.51 -2.56 -14.32
CA GLU A 287 18.86 -2.11 -14.70
C GLU A 287 19.92 -2.63 -13.72
N LEU A 288 19.56 -2.82 -12.44
CA LEU A 288 20.46 -3.36 -11.42
C LEU A 288 20.30 -4.87 -11.17
N THR A 289 19.08 -5.41 -11.28
CA THR A 289 18.80 -6.83 -11.00
C THR A 289 17.82 -7.41 -12.00
N GLU A 290 18.30 -8.32 -12.85
CA GLU A 290 17.48 -9.05 -13.83
C GLU A 290 17.02 -10.39 -13.26
N PHE A 291 15.72 -10.69 -13.37
CA PHE A 291 15.14 -11.99 -13.06
C PHE A 291 15.52 -13.07 -14.09
N LEU A 292 15.62 -12.70 -15.38
CA LEU A 292 15.76 -13.64 -16.50
C LEU A 292 17.19 -13.79 -17.04
N SER A 293 18.21 -13.17 -16.43
CA SER A 293 19.55 -13.11 -17.04
C SER A 293 20.09 -14.51 -17.41
N GLU A 294 20.21 -14.79 -18.71
CA GLU A 294 20.82 -16.01 -19.28
C GLU A 294 22.30 -15.81 -19.62
N THR A 295 22.94 -14.74 -19.14
CA THR A 295 24.35 -14.48 -19.45
C THR A 295 25.27 -15.15 -18.42
N ASP A 296 26.18 -16.01 -18.90
CA ASP A 296 27.19 -16.76 -18.12
C ASP A 296 28.14 -15.89 -17.25
N ASN A 297 28.01 -14.55 -17.29
CA ASN A 297 28.95 -13.60 -16.68
C ASN A 297 28.39 -12.77 -15.52
N LEU A 298 27.08 -12.83 -15.24
CA LEU A 298 26.49 -12.20 -14.05
C LEU A 298 26.13 -13.29 -13.04
N GLU A 299 26.47 -13.07 -11.76
CA GLU A 299 26.05 -13.93 -10.66
C GLU A 299 24.51 -14.00 -10.70
N HIS A 300 23.98 -15.12 -11.18
CA HIS A 300 22.55 -15.25 -11.42
C HIS A 300 21.80 -14.99 -10.12
N ASP A 301 20.64 -14.34 -10.20
CA ASP A 301 19.76 -14.15 -9.06
C ASP A 301 19.12 -15.49 -8.65
N ASN A 302 19.93 -16.32 -8.00
CA ASN A 302 19.59 -17.68 -7.60
C ASN A 302 18.83 -17.71 -6.27
N PHE A 303 18.42 -16.57 -5.71
CA PHE A 303 17.72 -16.54 -4.42
C PHE A 303 16.46 -17.42 -4.46
N MET A 304 15.76 -17.42 -5.59
CA MET A 304 14.53 -18.20 -5.75
C MET A 304 14.79 -19.71 -5.65
N LEU A 305 15.87 -20.21 -6.27
CA LEU A 305 16.28 -21.61 -6.10
C LEU A 305 16.69 -21.90 -4.66
N ASP A 306 17.50 -21.02 -4.06
CA ASP A 306 17.95 -21.15 -2.66
C ASP A 306 16.76 -21.20 -1.68
N LEU A 307 15.78 -20.32 -1.86
CA LEU A 307 14.55 -20.26 -1.07
C LEU A 307 13.73 -21.55 -1.20
N ILE A 308 13.57 -22.07 -2.42
CA ILE A 308 12.84 -23.32 -2.66
C ILE A 308 13.55 -24.52 -2.01
N GLN A 309 14.89 -24.58 -2.09
CA GLN A 309 15.68 -25.65 -1.48
C GLN A 309 15.56 -25.67 0.04
N HIS A 310 15.47 -24.49 0.67
CA HIS A 310 15.36 -24.33 2.13
C HIS A 310 13.92 -24.34 2.65
N LYS A 311 12.93 -24.26 1.76
CA LYS A 311 11.50 -24.20 2.06
C LYS A 311 11.05 -25.25 3.08
N ARG A 312 11.44 -26.51 2.91
CA ARG A 312 10.96 -27.62 3.78
C ARG A 312 11.34 -27.44 5.25
N VAL A 313 12.49 -26.83 5.51
CA VAL A 313 13.02 -26.65 6.87
C VAL A 313 12.60 -25.29 7.43
N HIS A 314 12.67 -24.25 6.62
CA HIS A 314 12.58 -22.87 7.09
C HIS A 314 11.24 -22.20 6.80
N LEU A 315 10.53 -22.60 5.75
CA LEU A 315 9.26 -21.99 5.29
C LEU A 315 8.22 -23.08 4.97
N PRO A 316 7.85 -23.94 5.93
CA PRO A 316 7.05 -25.14 5.64
C PRO A 316 5.66 -24.81 5.11
N TYR A 317 5.09 -23.68 5.53
CA TYR A 317 3.75 -23.22 5.14
C TYR A 317 3.72 -22.48 3.79
N LEU A 318 4.88 -22.09 3.24
CA LEU A 318 4.94 -21.37 1.98
C LEU A 318 4.40 -22.25 0.85
N HIS A 319 3.30 -21.83 0.23
CA HIS A 319 2.66 -22.61 -0.82
C HIS A 319 2.43 -21.80 -2.10
N THR A 320 2.50 -20.47 -2.05
CA THR A 320 2.35 -19.60 -3.22
C THR A 320 3.52 -18.64 -3.31
N VAL A 321 4.15 -18.60 -4.49
CA VAL A 321 5.11 -17.55 -4.83
C VAL A 321 4.72 -16.92 -6.16
N ASN A 322 4.63 -15.59 -6.16
CA ASN A 322 4.26 -14.78 -7.30
C ASN A 322 5.43 -13.83 -7.63
N ILE A 323 5.90 -13.82 -8.88
CA ILE A 323 7.00 -12.96 -9.32
C ILE A 323 6.50 -12.08 -10.47
N TYR A 324 6.63 -10.78 -10.31
CA TYR A 324 6.32 -9.78 -11.32
C TYR A 324 7.62 -9.11 -11.76
N SER A 325 7.87 -9.03 -13.06
CA SER A 325 9.00 -8.29 -13.63
C SER A 325 8.56 -7.60 -14.92
N THR A 326 9.09 -6.40 -15.17
CA THR A 326 8.87 -5.66 -16.43
C THR A 326 9.80 -6.10 -17.54
N GLU A 327 10.70 -7.07 -17.30
CA GLU A 327 11.62 -7.62 -18.29
C GLU A 327 10.89 -8.18 -19.52
N THR A 328 11.46 -7.91 -20.69
CA THR A 328 11.05 -8.49 -21.97
C THR A 328 12.02 -9.60 -22.36
N VAL A 329 11.49 -10.70 -22.91
CA VAL A 329 12.32 -11.76 -23.50
C VAL A 329 12.40 -11.50 -25.00
N PRO A 330 13.60 -11.41 -25.59
CA PRO A 330 13.74 -11.20 -27.03
C PRO A 330 13.17 -12.41 -27.79
N ASN A 331 12.27 -12.18 -28.74
CA ASN A 331 11.76 -13.24 -29.60
C ASN A 331 12.81 -13.62 -30.64
N SER A 332 13.37 -14.83 -30.52
CA SER A 332 14.43 -15.35 -31.39
C SER A 332 14.03 -15.48 -32.87
N GLU A 333 12.73 -15.39 -33.20
CA GLU A 333 12.25 -15.53 -34.58
C GLU A 333 11.98 -14.20 -35.29
N THR A 334 11.84 -13.08 -34.57
CA THR A 334 11.41 -11.80 -35.16
C THR A 334 12.31 -10.60 -34.84
N GLU A 335 13.25 -10.72 -33.90
CA GLU A 335 14.02 -9.57 -33.36
C GLU A 335 13.11 -8.41 -32.86
N GLU A 336 11.82 -8.68 -32.65
CA GLU A 336 10.84 -7.73 -32.12
C GLU A 336 10.52 -8.12 -30.67
N ASP A 337 10.49 -7.12 -29.78
CA ASP A 337 10.00 -7.26 -28.41
C ASP A 337 8.50 -7.58 -28.47
N VAL A 338 8.12 -8.83 -28.20
CA VAL A 338 6.71 -9.23 -28.20
C VAL A 338 6.07 -8.80 -26.88
N LEU A 339 5.40 -7.65 -26.93
CA LEU A 339 4.39 -7.22 -25.96
C LEU A 339 3.12 -8.04 -26.19
N GLU A 340 2.91 -9.11 -25.43
CA GLU A 340 1.56 -9.59 -25.15
C GLU A 340 1.53 -10.62 -24.00
N GLY A 341 0.90 -10.23 -22.89
CA GLY A 341 0.08 -11.12 -22.07
C GLY A 341 0.77 -12.30 -21.38
N SER A 342 1.32 -12.05 -20.19
CA SER A 342 1.57 -13.09 -19.17
C SER A 342 2.36 -14.30 -19.66
N TRP A 343 3.67 -14.15 -19.84
CA TRP A 343 4.55 -15.30 -19.97
C TRP A 343 4.51 -16.13 -18.68
N ARG A 344 3.76 -17.23 -18.68
CA ARG A 344 3.67 -18.20 -17.56
C ARG A 344 4.85 -19.18 -17.53
N LEU A 345 6.02 -18.77 -18.00
CA LEU A 345 7.17 -19.66 -18.13
C LEU A 345 8.23 -19.22 -17.11
N ALA A 346 8.12 -19.74 -15.88
CA ALA A 346 9.28 -19.79 -15.01
C ALA A 346 10.37 -20.66 -15.70
N PRO A 347 11.67 -20.36 -15.52
CA PRO A 347 12.74 -21.21 -16.03
C PRO A 347 12.47 -22.68 -15.70
N SER A 348 12.64 -23.57 -16.68
CA SER A 348 12.18 -24.97 -16.58
C SER A 348 12.69 -25.71 -15.34
N LEU A 349 13.92 -25.39 -14.92
CA LEU A 349 14.53 -25.86 -13.67
C LEU A 349 13.77 -25.34 -12.44
N LEU A 350 13.57 -24.03 -12.34
CA LEU A 350 12.89 -23.38 -11.21
C LEU A 350 11.45 -23.88 -11.05
N ALA A 351 10.72 -24.03 -12.16
CA ALA A 351 9.36 -24.58 -12.17
C ALA A 351 9.31 -26.02 -11.62
N ARG A 352 10.31 -26.85 -11.99
CA ARG A 352 10.42 -28.23 -11.52
C ARG A 352 10.74 -28.32 -10.03
N GLU A 353 11.68 -27.50 -9.55
CA GLU A 353 12.06 -27.47 -8.13
C GLU A 353 10.89 -26.94 -7.27
N ALA A 354 10.22 -25.86 -7.70
CA ALA A 354 9.05 -25.32 -7.02
C ALA A 354 7.95 -26.37 -6.87
N LYS A 355 7.62 -27.08 -7.96
CA LYS A 355 6.63 -28.16 -7.94
C LYS A 355 7.03 -29.29 -6.98
N SER A 356 8.31 -29.66 -6.95
CA SER A 356 8.85 -30.71 -6.07
C SER A 356 8.86 -30.30 -4.58
N ALA A 357 8.93 -28.99 -4.30
CA ALA A 357 8.80 -28.41 -2.97
C ALA A 357 7.34 -28.16 -2.54
N GLY A 358 6.36 -28.38 -3.44
CA GLY A 358 4.95 -28.12 -3.19
C GLY A 358 4.57 -26.63 -3.26
N VAL A 359 5.34 -25.83 -3.99
CA VAL A 359 5.13 -24.39 -4.16
C VAL A 359 4.48 -24.12 -5.51
N LYS A 360 3.37 -23.38 -5.49
CA LYS A 360 2.74 -22.84 -6.70
C LYS A 360 3.47 -21.55 -7.09
N LEU A 361 4.45 -21.69 -7.98
CA LEU A 361 5.15 -20.56 -8.58
C LEU A 361 4.37 -20.01 -9.77
N LYS A 362 4.17 -18.70 -9.80
CA LYS A 362 3.67 -17.94 -10.95
C LYS A 362 4.62 -16.80 -11.25
N VAL A 363 4.93 -16.62 -12.53
CA VAL A 363 5.76 -15.54 -13.02
C VAL A 363 4.94 -14.75 -14.04
N TRP A 364 5.02 -13.43 -13.96
CA TRP A 364 4.48 -12.49 -14.92
C TRP A 364 5.63 -11.61 -15.40
N LEU A 365 5.87 -11.66 -16.71
CA LEU A 365 6.91 -10.89 -17.39
C LEU A 365 6.28 -9.90 -18.35
N GLY A 366 7.03 -8.83 -18.62
CA GLY A 366 6.67 -7.76 -19.52
C GLY A 366 5.74 -6.72 -18.89
N TYR A 367 5.68 -5.57 -19.55
CA TYR A 367 4.61 -4.60 -19.33
C TYR A 367 3.27 -5.33 -19.58
N GLY A 368 2.46 -5.55 -18.53
CA GLY A 368 1.04 -5.44 -18.78
C GLY A 368 0.85 -4.05 -19.33
N ASP A 369 0.19 -3.88 -20.48
CA ASP A 369 -0.24 -2.56 -20.93
C ASP A 369 -0.61 -1.80 -19.67
N ASN A 370 0.02 -0.65 -19.44
CA ASN A 370 -0.60 0.36 -18.61
C ASN A 370 -2.05 0.27 -19.07
N GLN A 371 -2.97 -0.12 -18.19
CA GLN A 371 -4.30 0.39 -18.39
C GLN A 371 -4.02 1.87 -18.40
N ASP A 372 -3.94 2.44 -19.60
CA ASP A 372 -4.14 3.84 -19.84
C ASP A 372 -5.34 4.09 -18.95
N PHE A 373 -5.10 4.69 -17.78
CA PHE A 373 -6.15 5.30 -17.00
C PHE A 373 -6.81 6.15 -18.04
N GLU A 374 -7.95 5.69 -18.60
CA GLU A 374 -8.51 6.21 -19.85
C GLU A 374 -8.41 7.71 -19.69
N LYS A 375 -7.47 8.35 -20.42
CA LYS A 375 -7.42 9.80 -20.44
C LYS A 375 -8.77 10.13 -21.04
N PRO A 376 -9.72 10.70 -20.28
CA PRO A 376 -10.93 11.16 -20.91
C PRO A 376 -10.43 12.31 -21.76
N THR A 377 -10.41 12.09 -23.07
CA THR A 377 -10.18 13.13 -24.06
C THR A 377 -11.28 14.16 -23.85
N PHE A 378 -10.98 15.19 -23.06
CA PHE A 378 -11.82 16.36 -22.98
C PHE A 378 -11.61 17.14 -24.29
N SER A 379 -12.51 16.91 -25.25
CA SER A 379 -12.76 17.88 -26.30
C SER A 379 -13.28 19.16 -25.65
N SER A 380 -12.49 20.21 -25.70
CA SER A 380 -12.88 21.56 -25.36
C SER A 380 -13.97 22.05 -26.32
N HIS A 381 -15.17 22.35 -25.79
CA HIS A 381 -16.11 23.29 -26.40
C HIS A 381 -16.74 24.18 -25.33
#